data_AF-A0A7K0YSY4-F1
#
_entry.id   AF-A0A7K0YSY4-F1
#
_cell.length_a   1.000
_cell.length_b   1.000
_cell.length_c   1.000
_cell.angle_alpha   90.00
_cell.angle_beta   90.00
_cell.angle_gamma   90.00
#
_symmetry.space_group_name_H-M   'P 1'
#
loop_
_entity.id
_entity.type
_entity.pdbx_description
1 polymer ?
#
loop_
_entity_poly.entity_id
_entity_poly.type
_entity_poly.pdbx_seq_one_letter_code
_entity_poly.pdbx_strand_id
1 'polypeptide(L)'
;MERNIAIPVHVDQPTDYTPIHAVDIARSIPYLLSLAATPAEIVNWGGDQIVSIEDWCEEMGRLTGLTPIFAPTTATIASIVPDVSKLRDLGFSTTIDWREGIRRQIATMRPELLKS
;
A
#
# COMPACT_ATOMS: atom_id res chain seq x y z
N MET A 1 -15.00 9.88 2.62
CA MET A 1 -14.76 10.78 1.46
C MET A 1 -16.02 10.99 0.62
N GLU A 2 -16.36 10.17 -0.36
CA GLU A 2 -17.53 10.39 -1.25
C GLU A 2 -18.87 10.42 -0.49
N ARG A 3 -19.05 9.50 0.47
CA ARG A 3 -20.27 9.40 1.30
C ARG A 3 -20.17 10.14 2.64
N ASN A 4 -19.17 11.00 2.82
CA ASN A 4 -18.90 11.70 4.09
C ASN A 4 -18.75 10.79 5.32
N ILE A 5 -18.38 9.52 5.11
CA ILE A 5 -18.00 8.60 6.18
C ILE A 5 -16.55 8.92 6.60
N ALA A 6 -16.35 9.09 7.90
CA ALA A 6 -15.03 9.29 8.49
C ALA A 6 -14.20 8.00 8.41
N ILE A 7 -12.91 8.15 8.15
CA ILE A 7 -11.95 7.07 7.93
C ILE A 7 -11.29 6.76 9.27
N PRO A 8 -11.52 5.59 9.86
CA PRO A 8 -10.82 5.19 11.08
C PRO A 8 -9.32 5.08 10.80
N VAL A 9 -8.52 5.75 11.61
CA VAL A 9 -7.05 5.66 11.58
C VAL A 9 -6.55 5.37 12.99
N HIS A 10 -5.34 4.84 13.13
CA HIS A 10 -4.80 4.55 14.44
C HIS A 10 -4.59 5.85 15.24
N VAL A 11 -4.60 5.76 16.57
CA VAL A 11 -4.32 6.92 17.43
C VAL A 11 -2.86 7.33 17.38
N ASP A 12 -1.96 6.36 17.20
CA ASP A 12 -0.53 6.58 17.02
C ASP A 12 -0.24 6.79 15.52
N GLN A 13 -0.30 8.04 15.09
CA GLN A 13 -0.09 8.45 13.69
C GLN A 13 1.34 8.96 13.46
N PRO A 14 1.88 8.87 12.22
CA PRO A 14 1.25 8.29 11.03
C PRO A 14 1.18 6.76 11.06
N THR A 15 0.18 6.19 10.37
CA THR A 15 -0.01 4.73 10.32
C THR A 15 0.65 4.14 9.07
N ASP A 16 1.93 3.75 9.20
CA ASP A 16 2.81 3.39 8.09
C ASP A 16 2.72 1.93 7.63
N TYR A 17 2.80 1.74 6.32
CA TYR A 17 2.78 0.44 5.64
C TYR A 17 3.72 0.43 4.41
N THR A 18 3.83 -0.74 3.76
CA THR A 18 4.66 -0.97 2.57
C THR A 18 3.82 -1.54 1.40
N PRO A 19 2.97 -0.72 0.74
CA PRO A 19 2.03 -1.21 -0.26
C PRO A 19 2.77 -1.77 -1.48
N ILE A 20 2.19 -2.82 -2.09
CA ILE A 20 2.70 -3.44 -3.30
C ILE A 20 1.63 -3.35 -4.38
N HIS A 21 1.98 -2.79 -5.54
CA HIS A 21 1.09 -2.81 -6.69
C HIS A 21 0.95 -4.24 -7.25
N ALA A 22 -0.24 -4.63 -7.73
CA ALA A 22 -0.53 -5.99 -8.21
C ALA A 22 0.43 -6.48 -9.32
N VAL A 23 0.94 -5.58 -10.16
CA VAL A 23 1.98 -5.90 -11.15
C VAL A 23 3.28 -6.34 -10.48
N ASP A 24 3.70 -5.69 -9.41
CA ASP A 24 4.91 -6.04 -8.67
C ASP A 24 4.71 -7.31 -7.83
N ILE A 25 3.49 -7.54 -7.32
CA ILE A 25 3.10 -8.83 -6.73
C ILE A 25 3.30 -9.97 -7.75
N ALA A 26 2.86 -9.80 -9.00
CA ALA A 26 3.07 -10.81 -10.02
C ALA A 26 4.56 -10.99 -10.38
N ARG A 27 5.31 -9.89 -10.45
CA ARG A 27 6.77 -9.91 -10.73
C ARG A 27 7.60 -10.54 -9.61
N SER A 28 7.11 -10.56 -8.36
CA SER A 28 7.84 -11.18 -7.25
C SER A 28 7.77 -12.71 -7.27
N ILE A 29 6.82 -13.31 -8.00
CA ILE A 29 6.58 -14.76 -7.99
C ILE A 29 7.84 -15.59 -8.27
N PRO A 30 8.66 -15.31 -9.30
CA PRO A 30 9.89 -16.07 -9.53
C PRO A 30 10.88 -16.02 -8.35
N TYR A 31 10.97 -14.88 -7.67
CA TYR A 31 11.84 -14.70 -6.50
C TYR A 31 11.32 -15.51 -5.31
N LEU A 32 10.01 -15.46 -5.04
CA LEU A 32 9.37 -16.27 -4.00
C LEU A 32 9.54 -17.77 -4.27
N LEU A 33 9.41 -18.22 -5.52
CA LEU A 33 9.62 -19.61 -5.89
C LEU A 33 11.09 -20.03 -5.73
N SER A 34 12.05 -19.13 -5.94
CA SER A 34 13.47 -19.41 -5.73
C SER A 34 13.83 -19.67 -4.26
N LEU A 35 13.01 -19.17 -3.32
CA LEU A 35 13.15 -19.40 -1.88
C LEU A 35 12.49 -20.71 -1.39
N ALA A 36 11.77 -21.44 -2.25
CA ALA A 36 11.03 -22.61 -1.82
C ALA A 36 11.95 -23.71 -1.25
N ALA A 37 11.71 -24.12 -0.01
CA ALA A 37 12.52 -25.10 0.71
C ALA A 37 11.65 -25.99 1.61
N THR A 38 12.27 -27.05 2.14
CA THR A 38 11.74 -27.88 3.23
C THR A 38 12.76 -27.90 4.38
N PRO A 39 12.44 -27.32 5.56
CA PRO A 39 11.17 -26.70 5.94
C PRO A 39 10.83 -25.43 5.14
N ALA A 40 9.56 -25.02 5.20
CA ALA A 40 9.07 -23.86 4.45
C ALA A 40 9.83 -22.58 4.83
N GLU A 41 10.26 -21.85 3.82
CA GLU A 41 10.94 -20.59 4.01
C GLU A 41 9.96 -19.48 4.40
N ILE A 42 10.32 -18.69 5.41
CA ILE A 42 9.50 -17.55 5.87
C ILE A 42 10.09 -16.26 5.30
N VAL A 43 9.25 -15.44 4.67
CA VAL A 43 9.65 -14.17 4.07
C VAL A 43 8.58 -13.11 4.29
N ASN A 44 8.99 -11.90 4.63
CA ASN A 44 8.09 -10.75 4.62
C ASN A 44 7.93 -10.26 3.19
N TRP A 45 6.69 -9.96 2.79
CA TRP A 45 6.37 -9.48 1.46
C TRP A 45 5.78 -8.07 1.57
N GLY A 46 6.55 -7.08 1.15
CA GLY A 46 6.22 -5.66 1.21
C GLY A 46 6.82 -4.90 0.03
N GLY A 47 6.37 -3.66 -0.17
CA GLY A 47 6.92 -2.75 -1.17
C GLY A 47 8.14 -1.98 -0.66
N ASP A 48 8.85 -1.29 -1.54
CA ASP A 48 10.07 -0.56 -1.17
C ASP A 48 9.78 0.81 -0.52
N GLN A 49 8.56 1.32 -0.67
CA GLN A 49 8.15 2.62 -0.16
C GLN A 49 7.36 2.45 1.14
N ILE A 50 7.81 3.13 2.20
CA ILE A 50 7.07 3.26 3.47
C ILE A 50 6.17 4.48 3.34
N VAL A 51 4.87 4.27 3.48
CA VAL A 51 3.85 5.30 3.29
C VAL A 51 2.68 5.08 4.23
N SER A 52 2.10 6.17 4.71
CA SER A 52 1.01 6.14 5.67
C SER A 52 -0.37 5.96 5.00
N ILE A 53 -1.34 5.39 5.71
CA ILE A 53 -2.74 5.34 5.20
C ILE A 53 -3.32 6.75 5.04
N GLU A 54 -2.86 7.70 5.84
CA GLU A 54 -3.20 9.11 5.75
C GLU A 54 -2.73 9.68 4.39
N ASP A 55 -1.48 9.42 4.00
CA ASP A 55 -0.94 9.81 2.69
C ASP A 55 -1.73 9.21 1.53
N TRP A 56 -2.17 7.95 1.65
CA TRP A 56 -2.99 7.30 0.63
C TRP A 56 -4.32 8.03 0.47
N CYS A 57 -4.98 8.32 1.60
CA CYS A 57 -6.26 9.01 1.62
C CYS A 57 -6.15 10.43 1.06
N GLU A 58 -5.08 11.14 1.39
CA GLU A 58 -4.80 12.47 0.85
C GLU A 58 -4.51 12.42 -0.65
N GLU A 59 -3.74 11.44 -1.14
CA GLU A 59 -3.49 11.28 -2.58
C GLU A 59 -4.77 10.94 -3.34
N MET A 60 -5.59 10.03 -2.82
CA MET A 60 -6.92 9.74 -3.36
C MET A 60 -7.79 11.01 -3.38
N GLY A 61 -7.75 11.82 -2.32
CA GLY A 61 -8.46 13.08 -2.26
C GLY A 61 -7.96 14.11 -3.27
N ARG A 62 -6.64 14.21 -3.47
CA ARG A 62 -6.02 15.06 -4.49
C ARG A 62 -6.49 14.67 -5.89
N LEU A 63 -6.48 13.37 -6.21
CA LEU A 63 -6.86 12.80 -7.51
C LEU A 63 -8.36 12.91 -7.80
N THR A 64 -9.23 12.91 -6.77
CA THR A 64 -10.69 12.86 -6.93
C THR A 64 -11.41 14.16 -6.59
N GLY A 65 -10.77 15.05 -5.83
CA GLY A 65 -11.40 16.28 -5.31
C GLY A 65 -12.23 16.06 -4.05
N LEU A 66 -12.21 14.85 -3.50
CA LEU A 66 -12.85 14.51 -2.24
C LEU A 66 -11.90 14.83 -1.08
N THR A 67 -12.43 15.31 0.04
CA THR A 67 -11.60 15.59 1.23
C THR A 67 -11.71 14.44 2.23
N PRO A 68 -10.61 13.81 2.65
CA PRO A 68 -10.63 12.80 3.71
C PRO A 68 -10.96 13.45 5.06
N ILE A 69 -11.71 12.72 5.89
CA ILE A 69 -12.00 13.08 7.28
C ILE A 69 -11.53 11.90 8.11
N PHE A 70 -10.52 12.10 8.93
CA PHE A 70 -9.94 11.04 9.76
C PHE A 70 -10.60 10.97 11.13
N ALA A 71 -10.75 9.76 11.65
CA ALA A 71 -11.29 9.47 12.99
C ALA A 71 -10.29 8.58 13.75
N PRO A 72 -9.39 9.16 14.56
CA PRO A 72 -8.42 8.38 15.34
C PRO A 72 -9.11 7.43 16.32
N THR A 73 -8.64 6.17 16.37
CA THR A 73 -9.20 5.12 17.24
C THR A 73 -8.19 3.99 17.47
N THR A 74 -8.28 3.34 18.63
CA THR A 74 -7.50 2.12 18.95
C THR A 74 -8.08 0.85 18.32
N ALA A 75 -9.27 0.95 17.70
CA ALA A 75 -9.93 -0.16 17.01
C ALA A 75 -9.46 -0.32 15.55
N THR A 76 -8.17 -0.08 15.30
CA THR A 76 -7.52 -0.19 13.99
C THR A 76 -6.15 -0.86 14.16
N ILE A 77 -5.55 -1.29 13.05
CA ILE A 77 -4.21 -1.88 13.06
C ILE A 77 -3.20 -0.72 13.10
N ALA A 78 -2.22 -0.80 13.99
CA ALA A 78 -1.10 0.16 14.02
C ALA A 78 -0.19 0.01 12.79
N SER A 79 0.84 0.84 12.69
CA SER A 79 1.85 0.76 11.63
C SER A 79 2.49 -0.64 11.57
N ILE A 80 2.61 -1.19 10.36
CA ILE A 80 3.30 -2.45 10.10
C ILE A 80 4.28 -2.24 8.95
N VAL A 81 5.55 -2.07 9.31
CA VAL A 81 6.65 -1.91 8.36
C VAL A 81 7.57 -3.14 8.48
N PRO A 82 7.38 -4.16 7.61
CA PRO A 82 8.21 -5.34 7.66
C PRO A 82 9.62 -5.08 7.12
N ASP A 83 10.61 -5.84 7.62
CA ASP A 83 11.91 -5.92 6.95
C ASP A 83 11.81 -6.76 5.67
N VAL A 84 12.00 -6.11 4.52
CA VAL A 84 11.93 -6.70 3.17
C VAL A 84 13.32 -7.05 2.60
N SER A 85 14.38 -6.99 3.41
CA SER A 85 15.77 -7.26 3.03
C SER A 85 15.92 -8.54 2.22
N LYS A 86 15.28 -9.63 2.65
CA LYS A 86 15.39 -10.94 2.02
C LYS A 86 15.00 -10.98 0.54
N LEU A 87 13.92 -10.30 0.14
CA LEU A 87 13.54 -10.23 -1.27
C LEU A 87 14.44 -9.27 -2.05
N ARG A 88 14.84 -8.15 -1.42
CA ARG A 88 15.77 -7.19 -2.01
C ARG A 88 17.13 -7.81 -2.30
N ASP A 89 17.63 -8.67 -1.43
CA ASP A 89 18.91 -9.35 -1.58
C ASP A 89 18.90 -10.38 -2.74
N LEU A 90 17.72 -10.89 -3.10
CA LEU A 90 17.53 -11.69 -4.33
C LEU A 90 17.42 -10.82 -5.59
N GLY A 91 17.46 -9.50 -5.46
CA GLY A 91 17.31 -8.54 -6.55
C GLY A 91 15.86 -8.21 -6.90
N PHE A 92 14.89 -8.52 -6.04
CA PHE A 92 13.52 -8.03 -6.23
C PHE A 92 13.41 -6.58 -5.74
N SER A 93 12.78 -5.75 -6.57
CA SER A 93 12.31 -4.42 -6.18
C SER A 93 10.96 -4.13 -6.85
N THR A 94 10.13 -3.38 -6.15
CA THR A 94 8.92 -2.78 -6.72
C THR A 94 9.29 -1.78 -7.81
N THR A 95 8.41 -1.64 -8.80
CA THR A 95 8.63 -0.76 -9.97
C THR A 95 7.56 0.28 -10.14
N ILE A 96 6.39 0.10 -9.50
CA ILE A 96 5.30 1.06 -9.55
C ILE A 96 5.34 1.91 -8.29
N ASP A 97 5.60 3.21 -8.47
CA ASP A 97 5.45 4.21 -7.40
C ASP A 97 4.04 4.17 -6.80
N TRP A 98 3.93 4.30 -5.48
CA TRP A 98 2.66 4.16 -4.78
C TRP A 98 1.59 5.17 -5.25
N ARG A 99 1.94 6.42 -5.60
CA ARG A 99 0.96 7.40 -6.10
C ARG A 99 0.45 7.00 -7.47
N GLU A 100 1.34 6.52 -8.33
CA GLU A 100 0.96 5.97 -9.63
C GLU A 100 0.10 4.71 -9.48
N GLY A 101 0.41 3.85 -8.51
CA GLY A 101 -0.38 2.69 -8.16
C GLY A 101 -1.82 3.05 -7.76
N ILE A 102 -1.98 4.02 -6.85
CA ILE A 102 -3.29 4.56 -6.45
C ILE A 102 -4.02 5.19 -7.65
N ARG A 103 -3.32 5.96 -8.49
CA ARG A 103 -3.93 6.56 -9.69
C ARG A 103 -4.46 5.49 -10.66
N ARG A 104 -3.68 4.44 -10.95
CA ARG A 104 -4.11 3.31 -11.80
C ARG A 104 -5.29 2.57 -11.19
N GLN A 105 -5.28 2.39 -9.88
CA GLN A 105 -6.37 1.76 -9.14
C GLN A 105 -7.67 2.55 -9.29
N ILE A 106 -7.64 3.87 -9.07
CA ILE A 106 -8.82 4.75 -9.26
C ILE A 106 -9.26 4.75 -10.72
N ALA A 107 -8.34 4.94 -11.67
CA ALA A 107 -8.66 4.94 -13.10
C ALA A 107 -9.34 3.64 -13.57
N THR A 108 -9.02 2.51 -12.94
CA THR A 108 -9.62 1.22 -13.26
C THR A 108 -10.97 1.03 -12.56
N MET A 109 -11.07 1.37 -11.27
CA MET A 109 -12.23 1.01 -10.45
C MET A 109 -13.30 2.09 -10.36
N ARG A 110 -12.91 3.37 -10.42
CA ARG A 110 -13.77 4.56 -10.27
C ARG A 110 -13.33 5.68 -11.24
N PRO A 111 -13.24 5.42 -12.56
CA PRO A 111 -12.74 6.39 -13.53
C PRO A 111 -13.50 7.72 -13.51
N GLU A 112 -14.80 7.69 -13.20
CA GLU A 112 -15.67 8.86 -13.13
C GLU A 112 -15.31 9.84 -11.99
N LEU A 113 -14.55 9.39 -10.99
CA LEU A 113 -14.06 10.24 -9.91
C LEU A 113 -12.70 10.85 -10.21
N LEU A 114 -11.96 10.38 -11.22
CA LEU A 114 -10.63 10.89 -11.51
C LEU A 114 -10.74 12.29 -12.11
N LYS A 115 -10.04 13.26 -11.52
CA LYS A 115 -9.94 14.60 -12.11
C LYS A 115 -9.32 14.54 -13.50
N SER A 116 -9.87 15.38 -14.39
CA SER A 116 -9.33 15.61 -15.74
C SER A 116 -8.04 16.42 -15.69
#